data_AF-A0AAU2EIB6-F1
#
_entry.id   AF-A0AAU2EIB6-F1
#
_cell.length_a   1.000
_cell.length_b   1.000
_cell.length_c   1.000
_cell.angle_alpha   90.00
_cell.angle_beta   90.00
_cell.angle_gamma   90.00
#
_symmetry.space_group_name_H-M   'P 1'
#
loop_
_entity.id
_entity.type
_entity.pdbx_description
1 polymer ?
#
loop_
_entity_poly.entity_id
_entity_poly.type
_entity_poly.pdbx_seq_one_letter_code
_entity_poly.pdbx_strand_id
1 'polypeptide(L)'
;MPLTTPAERAVPLGRTFTSQVPLGAAGDLTLTCHSSTTGKGKLHGAEDCGRLGSAPGIVRVEVPLREAVGRLCGSCCWPVLADSLLLELGAAVVDVGALKIWLDQEPDPEHEAAQVDAASALAIGEYPPAKVLEPHSGGAAGLEELEDDDWNDEEWQRFTRAREIRLGRLEHWRRLHTYMIRSNDAVLTFPHLQAWAEPLQVRLASVIEQERRAFAALLRPASLVDAAAVRLLGEPRFVPGPEFAGLGEDAPMVVRRAWSEWERRAGWSWRRLEENGWAVASVVGDAFGRRRKGRPQAEAAFDDLVAGWISDARAQVSQYGDAPRQLIAVKLPPVVREPYEEKDRDSLGAWECAVIATYQVAAHWQAATVAVLVPHLVAEQLLDAATSSMPVSRLANPDTQLPADELLRAWRPETGNHED
;
A
#
# COMPACT_ATOMS: atom_id res chain seq x y z
N MET A 1 -39.63 24.00 23.63
CA MET A 1 -38.70 23.36 22.67
C MET A 1 -37.47 22.94 23.46
N PRO A 2 -37.08 21.66 23.47
CA PRO A 2 -35.87 21.28 24.19
C PRO A 2 -34.67 21.89 23.46
N LEU A 3 -33.90 22.72 24.15
CA LEU A 3 -32.55 23.10 23.76
C LEU A 3 -31.74 21.82 23.75
N THR A 4 -31.53 21.23 22.57
CA THR A 4 -30.53 20.18 22.39
C THR A 4 -29.19 20.78 22.77
N THR A 5 -28.69 20.42 23.95
CA THR A 5 -27.33 20.72 24.36
C THR A 5 -26.40 20.21 23.26
N PRO A 6 -25.50 21.05 22.71
CA PRO A 6 -24.55 20.59 21.71
C PRO A 6 -23.75 19.40 22.26
N ALA A 7 -23.55 18.38 21.43
CA ALA A 7 -22.83 17.19 21.85
C ALA A 7 -21.39 17.57 22.23
N GLU A 8 -20.96 17.21 23.45
CA GLU A 8 -19.60 17.41 23.93
C GLU A 8 -18.75 16.14 23.71
N ARG A 9 -17.47 16.33 23.42
CA ARG A 9 -16.46 15.28 23.31
C ARG A 9 -15.38 15.49 24.35
N ALA A 10 -14.97 14.41 25.01
CA ALA A 10 -13.87 14.42 25.95
C ALA A 10 -12.53 14.31 25.21
N VAL A 11 -11.68 15.34 25.29
CA VAL A 11 -10.43 15.44 24.50
C VAL A 11 -9.20 15.49 25.42
N PRO A 12 -8.16 14.65 25.18
CA PRO A 12 -6.94 14.65 26.00
C PRO A 12 -5.96 15.77 25.57
N LEU A 13 -6.36 17.04 25.74
CA LEU A 13 -5.62 18.22 25.26
C LEU A 13 -4.15 18.25 25.73
N GLY A 14 -3.85 17.79 26.94
CA GLY A 14 -2.49 17.75 27.49
C GLY A 14 -1.55 16.71 26.86
N ARG A 15 -2.08 15.76 26.04
CA ARG A 15 -1.27 14.86 25.20
C ARG A 15 -1.14 15.39 23.78
N THR A 16 -2.17 16.06 23.28
CA THR A 16 -2.22 16.58 21.91
C THR A 16 -1.37 17.83 21.73
N PHE A 17 -1.51 18.82 22.64
CA PHE A 17 -0.89 20.13 22.48
C PHE A 17 0.38 20.26 23.33
N THR A 18 1.51 20.40 22.66
CA THR A 18 2.81 20.72 23.29
C THR A 18 3.18 22.17 23.03
N SER A 19 4.16 22.71 23.77
CA SER A 19 4.61 24.10 23.60
C SER A 19 5.21 24.41 22.23
N GLN A 20 5.55 23.38 21.44
CA GLN A 20 6.06 23.52 20.08
C GLN A 20 4.96 23.65 19.03
N VAL A 21 3.71 23.31 19.38
CA VAL A 21 2.58 23.35 18.43
C VAL A 21 2.09 24.78 18.30
N PRO A 22 2.14 25.39 17.10
CA PRO A 22 1.55 26.71 16.90
C PRO A 22 0.03 26.58 16.92
N LEU A 23 -0.63 27.31 17.82
CA LEU A 23 -2.08 27.17 18.04
C LEU A 23 -2.95 28.11 17.18
N GLY A 24 -2.34 29.05 16.47
CA GLY A 24 -3.07 30.09 15.73
C GLY A 24 -4.07 30.83 16.63
N ALA A 25 -5.28 31.09 16.10
CA ALA A 25 -6.38 31.71 16.82
C ALA A 25 -7.00 30.81 17.91
N ALA A 26 -6.87 29.47 17.79
CA ALA A 26 -7.36 28.54 18.80
C ALA A 26 -6.61 28.69 20.14
N GLY A 27 -5.42 29.31 20.12
CA GLY A 27 -4.66 29.63 21.33
C GLY A 27 -5.40 30.55 22.30
N ASP A 28 -6.36 31.34 21.82
CA ASP A 28 -7.11 32.30 22.63
C ASP A 28 -8.42 31.70 23.17
N LEU A 29 -8.71 30.43 22.85
CA LEU A 29 -9.83 29.69 23.42
C LEU A 29 -9.62 29.49 24.93
N THR A 30 -10.57 29.98 25.72
CA THR A 30 -10.56 29.82 27.17
C THR A 30 -10.89 28.39 27.57
N LEU A 31 -9.99 27.75 28.31
CA LEU A 31 -10.23 26.47 28.94
C LEU A 31 -10.65 26.66 30.38
N THR A 32 -11.71 25.96 30.79
CA THR A 32 -11.94 25.70 32.21
C THR A 32 -10.98 24.62 32.68
N CYS A 33 -10.19 24.94 33.71
CA CYS A 33 -9.23 24.03 34.33
C CYS A 33 -9.38 24.02 35.85
N HIS A 34 -8.83 22.99 36.48
CA HIS A 34 -8.71 22.85 37.92
C HIS A 34 -7.23 22.81 38.31
N SER A 35 -6.86 23.48 39.39
CA SER A 35 -5.49 23.50 39.91
C SER A 35 -5.48 23.57 41.44
N SER A 36 -4.33 23.29 42.05
CA SER A 36 -4.20 23.49 43.50
C SER A 36 -4.31 24.98 43.86
N THR A 37 -4.71 25.30 45.09
CA THR A 37 -4.76 26.69 45.61
C THR A 37 -3.44 27.44 45.50
N THR A 38 -2.31 26.74 45.41
CA THR A 38 -0.99 27.37 45.21
C THR A 38 -0.79 27.92 43.80
N GLY A 39 -1.63 27.52 42.83
CA GLY A 39 -1.55 27.88 41.40
C GLY A 39 -0.30 27.35 40.68
N LYS A 40 0.64 26.74 41.41
CA LYS A 40 1.88 26.17 40.88
C LYS A 40 1.64 24.70 40.55
N GLY A 41 1.78 24.33 39.27
CA GLY A 41 1.66 22.95 38.82
C GLY A 41 0.84 22.77 37.53
N LYS A 42 0.44 21.52 37.31
CA LYS A 42 -0.36 21.12 36.16
C LYS A 42 -1.81 21.60 36.29
N LEU A 43 -2.45 21.80 35.15
CA LEU A 43 -3.86 22.15 34.99
C LEU A 43 -4.65 20.89 34.63
N HIS A 44 -5.74 20.65 35.33
CA HIS A 44 -6.54 19.43 35.22
C HIS A 44 -7.89 19.72 34.57
N GLY A 45 -8.40 18.78 33.78
CA GLY A 45 -9.70 18.92 33.09
C GLY A 45 -10.90 18.60 33.99
N ALA A 46 -10.66 17.97 35.14
CA ALA A 46 -11.68 17.62 36.12
C ALA A 46 -11.16 17.82 37.54
N GLU A 47 -12.06 18.16 38.46
CA GLU A 47 -11.75 18.38 39.88
C GLU A 47 -11.36 17.09 40.61
N ASP A 48 -11.88 15.95 40.18
CA ASP A 48 -11.69 14.63 40.78
C ASP A 48 -10.47 13.88 40.21
N CYS A 49 -9.65 14.53 39.39
CA CYS A 49 -8.45 13.92 38.83
C CYS A 49 -7.56 13.37 39.96
N GLY A 50 -7.24 12.07 39.92
CA GLY A 50 -6.44 11.42 40.97
C GLY A 50 -5.05 12.05 41.20
N ARG A 51 -4.51 12.77 40.21
CA ARG A 51 -3.25 13.55 40.34
C ARG A 51 -3.43 14.90 41.03
N LEU A 52 -4.67 15.39 41.15
CA LEU A 52 -5.06 16.62 41.83
C LEU A 52 -5.60 16.35 43.24
N GLY A 53 -6.19 15.17 43.48
CA GLY A 53 -6.85 14.80 44.74
C GLY A 53 -5.98 14.82 46.00
N SER A 54 -4.64 14.92 45.86
CA SER A 54 -3.71 15.09 46.99
C SER A 54 -3.51 16.55 47.42
N ALA A 55 -4.11 17.51 46.72
CA ALA A 55 -3.93 18.93 46.98
C ALA A 55 -4.79 19.42 48.17
N PRO A 56 -4.28 20.32 49.04
CA PRO A 56 -5.00 20.83 50.20
C PRO A 56 -6.20 21.72 49.86
N GLY A 57 -6.34 22.14 48.60
CA GLY A 57 -7.49 22.84 48.07
C GLY A 57 -7.43 22.92 46.55
N ILE A 58 -8.60 22.91 45.91
CA ILE A 58 -8.76 22.93 44.46
C ILE A 58 -9.48 24.21 44.07
N VAL A 59 -8.96 24.92 43.07
CA VAL A 59 -9.58 26.12 42.50
C VAL A 59 -9.85 25.90 41.01
N ARG A 60 -11.01 26.38 40.57
CA ARG A 60 -11.36 26.49 39.15
C ARG A 60 -10.69 27.73 38.58
N VAL A 61 -10.04 27.60 37.44
CA VAL A 61 -9.34 28.67 36.75
C VAL A 61 -9.73 28.64 35.28
N GLU A 62 -9.97 29.81 34.70
CA GLU A 62 -10.14 30.00 33.27
C GLU A 62 -8.85 30.54 32.68
N VAL A 63 -8.29 29.83 31.71
CA VAL A 63 -6.97 30.13 31.14
C VAL A 63 -7.03 29.96 29.63
N PRO A 64 -6.52 30.91 28.82
CA PRO A 64 -6.36 30.72 27.39
C PRO A 64 -5.52 29.48 27.07
N LEU A 65 -5.87 28.73 26.03
CA LEU A 65 -5.16 27.51 25.65
C LEU A 65 -3.65 27.76 25.51
N ARG A 66 -3.22 28.88 24.92
CA ARG A 66 -1.82 29.26 24.76
C ARG A 66 -1.05 29.32 26.08
N GLU A 67 -1.69 29.80 27.14
CA GLU A 67 -1.08 29.89 28.47
C GLU A 67 -1.17 28.56 29.23
N ALA A 68 -2.16 27.72 28.90
CA ALA A 68 -2.37 26.43 29.52
C ALA A 68 -1.44 25.34 28.95
N VAL A 69 -1.05 25.44 27.67
CA VAL A 69 -0.19 24.45 26.99
C VAL A 69 1.15 24.29 27.71
N GLY A 70 1.61 23.04 27.85
CA GLY A 70 2.75 22.67 28.69
C GLY A 70 2.40 22.47 30.18
N ARG A 71 1.32 23.10 30.67
CA ARG A 71 0.79 22.88 32.02
C ARG A 71 -0.39 21.90 32.06
N LEU A 72 -1.04 21.59 30.96
CA LEU A 72 -2.14 20.62 30.93
C LEU A 72 -1.69 19.23 31.44
N CYS A 73 -2.55 18.59 32.23
CA CYS A 73 -2.38 17.22 32.71
C CYS A 73 -2.59 16.24 31.55
N GLY A 74 -1.58 15.41 31.26
CA GLY A 74 -1.66 14.39 30.20
C GLY A 74 -2.57 13.20 30.50
N SER A 75 -3.23 13.15 31.67
CA SER A 75 -4.20 12.09 32.01
C SER A 75 -5.64 12.58 32.04
N CYS A 76 -5.86 13.89 31.92
CA CYS A 76 -7.21 14.47 31.91
C CYS A 76 -7.75 14.59 30.50
N CYS A 77 -9.07 14.63 30.40
CA CYS A 77 -9.79 15.07 29.22
C CYS A 77 -10.57 16.36 29.53
N TRP A 78 -10.77 17.18 28.51
CA TRP A 78 -11.59 18.39 28.58
C TRP A 78 -12.84 18.21 27.74
N PRO A 79 -14.01 18.67 28.21
CA PRO A 79 -15.20 18.73 27.38
C PRO A 79 -14.99 19.79 26.30
N VAL A 80 -15.19 19.40 25.04
CA VAL A 80 -15.08 20.26 23.87
C VAL A 80 -16.32 20.06 23.01
N LEU A 81 -16.95 21.14 22.55
CA LEU A 81 -18.13 21.06 21.69
C LEU A 81 -17.77 20.35 20.38
N ALA A 82 -18.69 19.52 19.86
CA ALA A 82 -18.47 18.69 18.67
C ALA A 82 -18.13 19.49 17.40
N ASP A 83 -18.53 20.76 17.33
CA ASP A 83 -18.28 21.71 16.25
C ASP A 83 -17.11 22.67 16.55
N SER A 84 -16.37 22.43 17.63
CA SER A 84 -15.25 23.28 18.01
C SER A 84 -14.07 23.11 17.05
N LEU A 85 -13.50 24.24 16.61
CA LEU A 85 -12.22 24.31 15.91
C LEU A 85 -11.09 23.56 16.65
N LEU A 86 -11.19 23.43 17.98
CA LEU A 86 -10.20 22.73 18.79
C LEU A 86 -10.16 21.22 18.50
N LEU A 87 -11.29 20.61 18.10
CA LEU A 87 -11.32 19.21 17.69
C LEU A 87 -10.62 19.00 16.35
N GLU A 88 -10.93 19.84 15.37
CA GLU A 88 -10.30 19.80 14.04
C GLU A 88 -8.81 20.09 14.12
N LEU A 89 -8.41 21.13 14.86
CA LEU A 89 -7.00 21.44 15.12
C LEU A 89 -6.33 20.29 15.88
N GLY A 90 -7.02 19.69 16.86
CA GLY A 90 -6.50 18.55 17.61
C GLY A 90 -6.19 17.36 16.70
N ALA A 91 -7.07 17.05 15.74
CA ALA A 91 -6.85 16.01 14.74
C ALA A 91 -5.66 16.36 13.83
N ALA A 92 -5.60 17.59 13.31
CA ALA A 92 -4.48 18.07 12.50
C ALA A 92 -3.12 17.98 13.23
N VAL A 93 -3.09 18.33 14.51
CA VAL A 93 -1.89 18.22 15.36
C VAL A 93 -1.49 16.76 15.58
N VAL A 94 -2.45 15.84 15.71
CA VAL A 94 -2.17 14.40 15.78
C VAL A 94 -1.59 13.91 14.45
N ASP A 95 -2.14 14.31 13.31
CA ASP A 95 -1.66 13.88 11.99
C ASP A 95 -0.23 14.36 11.71
N VAL A 96 0.09 15.62 12.02
CA VAL A 96 1.46 16.15 11.90
C VAL A 96 2.39 15.55 12.98
N GLY A 97 1.89 15.38 14.21
CA GLY A 97 2.67 14.83 15.31
C GLY A 97 3.04 13.35 15.11
N ALA A 98 2.17 12.57 14.48
CA ALA A 98 2.37 11.16 14.18
C ALA A 98 3.57 10.91 13.26
N LEU A 99 3.99 11.92 12.48
CA LEU A 99 5.19 11.81 11.63
C LEU A 99 6.43 11.45 12.46
N LYS A 100 6.55 11.96 13.70
CA LYS A 100 7.70 11.71 14.58
C LYS A 100 7.92 10.23 14.89
N ILE A 101 6.86 9.42 14.90
CA ILE A 101 6.93 7.97 15.18
C ILE A 101 7.87 7.25 14.21
N TRP A 102 7.96 7.75 12.97
CA TRP A 102 8.71 7.13 11.89
C TRP A 102 10.11 7.72 11.72
N LEU A 103 10.39 8.87 12.36
CA LEU A 103 11.63 9.61 12.15
C LEU A 103 12.76 9.23 13.11
N ASP A 104 12.44 8.50 14.18
CA ASP A 104 13.37 8.13 15.25
C ASP A 104 13.74 6.64 15.21
N GLN A 105 13.45 5.95 14.10
CA GLN A 105 13.81 4.54 13.92
C GLN A 105 15.27 4.43 13.45
N GLU A 106 16.09 3.70 14.20
CA GLU A 106 17.45 3.37 13.80
C GLU A 106 17.43 2.19 12.81
N PRO A 107 18.37 2.15 11.83
CA PRO A 107 18.51 1.01 10.94
C PRO A 107 18.91 -0.23 11.75
N ASP A 108 18.20 -1.33 11.55
CA ASP A 108 18.53 -2.63 12.13
C ASP A 108 19.37 -3.44 11.11
N PRO A 109 20.66 -3.73 11.41
CA PRO A 109 21.54 -4.44 10.47
C PRO A 109 21.07 -5.88 10.20
N GLU A 110 20.40 -6.53 11.14
CA GLU A 110 19.83 -7.87 10.92
C GLU A 110 18.69 -7.80 9.90
N HIS A 111 17.87 -6.76 10.01
CA HIS A 111 16.79 -6.49 9.08
C HIS A 111 17.29 -6.11 7.68
N GLU A 112 18.42 -5.42 7.56
CA GLU A 112 19.07 -5.15 6.28
C GLU A 112 19.61 -6.43 5.62
N ALA A 113 20.28 -7.29 6.39
CA ALA A 113 20.79 -8.57 5.89
C ALA A 113 19.64 -9.47 5.39
N ALA A 114 18.54 -9.54 6.14
CA ALA A 114 17.35 -10.29 5.75
C ALA A 114 16.71 -9.77 4.44
N GLN A 115 16.79 -8.47 4.16
CA GLN A 115 16.31 -7.90 2.90
C GLN A 115 17.16 -8.28 1.70
N VAL A 116 18.49 -8.29 1.86
CA VAL A 116 19.40 -8.72 0.79
C VAL A 116 19.15 -10.19 0.45
N ASP A 117 18.95 -11.04 1.46
CA ASP A 117 18.57 -12.43 1.25
C ASP A 117 17.21 -12.56 0.56
N ALA A 118 16.21 -11.80 1.02
CA ALA A 118 14.88 -11.78 0.41
C ALA A 118 14.91 -11.36 -1.06
N ALA A 119 15.66 -10.31 -1.40
CA ALA A 119 15.84 -9.87 -2.79
C ALA A 119 16.49 -10.97 -3.63
N SER A 120 17.48 -11.66 -3.08
CA SER A 120 18.17 -12.78 -3.75
C SER A 120 17.24 -13.96 -4.00
N ALA A 121 16.37 -14.31 -3.04
CA ALA A 121 15.37 -15.36 -3.22
C ALA A 121 14.32 -14.97 -4.27
N LEU A 122 13.76 -13.76 -4.16
CA LEU A 122 12.72 -13.26 -5.08
C LEU A 122 13.23 -13.02 -6.51
N ALA A 123 14.55 -12.82 -6.69
CA ALA A 123 15.15 -12.77 -8.01
C ALA A 123 14.97 -14.08 -8.78
N ILE A 124 14.92 -15.22 -8.10
CA ILE A 124 14.74 -16.55 -8.69
C ILE A 124 13.25 -16.86 -8.89
N GLY A 125 12.39 -16.51 -7.92
CA GLY A 125 10.93 -16.68 -7.99
C GLY A 125 10.24 -16.46 -6.64
N GLU A 126 8.95 -16.74 -6.56
CA GLU A 126 8.13 -16.66 -5.33
C GLU A 126 8.20 -17.92 -4.47
N TYR A 127 8.64 -19.00 -5.07
CA TYR A 127 8.65 -20.34 -4.49
C TYR A 127 9.98 -21.01 -4.81
N PRO A 128 10.42 -21.96 -3.96
CA PRO A 128 11.56 -22.81 -4.28
C PRO A 128 11.37 -23.46 -5.66
N PRO A 129 12.41 -23.50 -6.51
CA PRO A 129 12.32 -24.21 -7.77
C PRO A 129 12.00 -25.68 -7.47
N ALA A 130 11.02 -26.25 -8.18
CA ALA A 130 10.75 -27.68 -8.08
C ALA A 130 12.05 -28.43 -8.39
N LYS A 131 12.54 -29.25 -7.45
CA LYS A 131 13.65 -30.16 -7.72
C LYS A 131 13.23 -30.98 -8.94
N VAL A 132 13.93 -30.83 -10.06
CA VAL A 132 13.78 -31.76 -11.18
C VAL A 132 14.19 -33.11 -10.61
N LEU A 133 13.22 -34.01 -10.41
CA LEU A 133 13.52 -35.40 -10.11
C LEU A 133 14.42 -35.89 -11.23
N GLU A 134 15.72 -36.02 -10.96
CA GLU A 134 16.61 -36.73 -11.86
C GLU A 134 15.97 -38.11 -12.08
N PRO A 135 15.78 -38.55 -13.34
CA PRO A 135 15.22 -39.85 -13.57
C PRO A 135 16.20 -40.84 -12.94
N HIS A 136 15.80 -41.46 -11.84
CA HIS A 136 16.55 -42.54 -11.23
C HIS A 136 16.78 -43.60 -12.31
N SER A 137 17.99 -43.58 -12.86
CA SER A 137 18.48 -44.58 -13.79
C SER A 137 18.71 -45.84 -12.97
N GLY A 138 17.65 -46.63 -12.76
CA GLY A 138 17.79 -47.90 -12.06
C GLY A 138 16.49 -48.52 -11.57
N GLY A 139 15.80 -49.22 -12.46
CA GLY A 139 15.13 -50.47 -12.10
C GLY A 139 13.72 -50.38 -11.52
N ALA A 140 12.80 -51.05 -12.19
CA ALA A 140 11.45 -51.30 -11.71
C ALA A 140 11.44 -52.12 -10.41
N ALA A 141 10.91 -51.54 -9.32
CA ALA A 141 10.07 -52.21 -8.31
C ALA A 141 9.79 -51.26 -7.15
N GLY A 142 8.52 -51.19 -6.73
CA GLY A 142 8.13 -50.63 -5.44
C GLY A 142 7.78 -49.15 -5.46
N LEU A 143 6.48 -48.86 -5.42
CA LEU A 143 5.95 -47.63 -4.81
C LEU A 143 6.24 -47.74 -3.30
N GLU A 144 7.50 -47.58 -2.91
CA GLU A 144 7.80 -47.15 -1.55
C GLU A 144 7.39 -45.69 -1.48
N GLU A 145 6.55 -45.38 -0.50
CA GLU A 145 6.13 -44.04 -0.12
C GLU A 145 7.36 -43.13 -0.19
N LEU A 146 7.38 -42.19 -1.13
CA LEU A 146 8.30 -41.06 -1.05
C LEU A 146 8.03 -40.43 0.31
N GLU A 147 8.93 -40.64 1.25
CA GLU A 147 8.87 -40.02 2.57
C GLU A 147 8.60 -38.53 2.36
N ASP A 148 7.50 -38.03 2.91
CA ASP A 148 7.04 -36.64 2.88
C ASP A 148 8.06 -35.65 3.51
N ASP A 149 9.28 -36.10 3.85
CA ASP A 149 10.30 -35.41 4.64
C ASP A 149 11.43 -34.73 3.82
N ASP A 150 11.42 -34.79 2.47
CA ASP A 150 12.47 -34.13 1.64
C ASP A 150 12.05 -32.78 1.00
N TRP A 151 10.93 -32.21 1.48
CA TRP A 151 10.66 -30.79 1.30
C TRP A 151 11.66 -30.03 2.17
N ASN A 152 12.58 -29.28 1.56
CA ASN A 152 13.53 -28.46 2.29
C ASN A 152 12.78 -27.33 3.03
N ASP A 153 12.32 -27.61 4.25
CA ASP A 153 11.55 -26.69 5.09
C ASP A 153 12.27 -25.35 5.24
N GLU A 154 13.60 -25.34 5.30
CA GLU A 154 14.40 -24.13 5.39
C GLU A 154 14.29 -23.26 4.13
N GLU A 155 14.30 -23.87 2.94
CA GLU A 155 14.16 -23.16 1.67
C GLU A 155 12.74 -22.59 1.53
N TRP A 156 11.71 -23.37 1.87
CA TRP A 156 10.33 -22.87 1.91
C TRP A 156 10.15 -21.72 2.90
N GLN A 157 10.76 -21.82 4.08
CA GLN A 157 10.75 -20.74 5.06
C GLN A 157 11.46 -19.49 4.54
N ARG A 158 12.58 -19.65 3.81
CA ARG A 158 13.30 -18.53 3.17
C ARG A 158 12.42 -17.77 2.18
N PHE A 159 11.76 -18.47 1.25
CA PHE A 159 10.85 -17.82 0.29
C PHE A 159 9.60 -17.24 0.97
N THR A 160 9.11 -17.87 2.04
CA THR A 160 8.01 -17.32 2.84
C THR A 160 8.40 -16.01 3.50
N ARG A 161 9.54 -15.97 4.18
CA ARG A 161 10.09 -14.75 4.78
C ARG A 161 10.34 -13.67 3.73
N ALA A 162 10.86 -14.03 2.56
CA ALA A 162 11.09 -13.07 1.48
C ALA A 162 9.78 -12.41 0.99
N ARG A 163 8.71 -13.20 0.85
CA ARG A 163 7.37 -12.69 0.50
C ARG A 163 6.80 -11.79 1.58
N GLU A 164 6.92 -12.18 2.85
CA GLU A 164 6.49 -11.39 4.00
C GLU A 164 7.25 -10.06 4.09
N ILE A 165 8.57 -10.07 3.90
CA ILE A 165 9.39 -8.86 3.85
C ILE A 165 8.90 -7.93 2.74
N ARG A 166 8.66 -8.44 1.53
CA ARG A 166 8.15 -7.61 0.43
C ARG A 166 6.77 -7.01 0.72
N LEU A 167 5.85 -7.79 1.27
CA LEU A 167 4.52 -7.31 1.64
C LEU A 167 4.60 -6.27 2.77
N GLY A 168 5.40 -6.53 3.80
CA GLY A 168 5.63 -5.58 4.90
C GLY A 168 6.22 -4.26 4.40
N ARG A 169 7.16 -4.31 3.44
CA ARG A 169 7.74 -3.12 2.80
C ARG A 169 6.71 -2.34 1.99
N LEU A 170 5.86 -3.02 1.23
CA LEU A 170 4.75 -2.38 0.53
C LEU A 170 3.81 -1.67 1.52
N GLU A 171 3.33 -2.39 2.53
CA GLU A 171 2.36 -1.88 3.51
C GLU A 171 2.95 -0.69 4.26
N HIS A 172 4.21 -0.79 4.69
CA HIS A 172 4.89 0.29 5.39
C HIS A 172 5.05 1.52 4.49
N TRP A 173 5.54 1.34 3.26
CA TRP A 173 5.67 2.42 2.28
C TRP A 173 4.33 3.13 2.01
N ARG A 174 3.25 2.38 1.79
CA ARG A 174 1.90 2.93 1.56
C ARG A 174 1.33 3.64 2.80
N ARG A 175 1.64 3.15 3.99
CA ARG A 175 1.25 3.80 5.24
C ARG A 175 1.97 5.15 5.42
N LEU A 176 3.25 5.24 5.10
CA LEU A 176 4.00 6.50 5.17
C LEU A 176 3.45 7.56 4.21
N HIS A 177 3.05 7.18 2.99
CA HIS A 177 2.33 8.09 2.09
C HIS A 177 1.05 8.63 2.69
N THR A 178 0.29 7.77 3.38
CA THR A 178 -0.96 8.16 4.04
C THR A 178 -0.69 9.19 5.13
N TYR A 179 0.38 9.03 5.92
CA TYR A 179 0.79 10.02 6.91
C TYR A 179 1.22 11.35 6.26
N MET A 180 1.95 11.29 5.14
CA MET A 180 2.31 12.50 4.37
C MET A 180 1.06 13.24 3.89
N ILE A 181 0.11 12.54 3.28
CA ILE A 181 -1.16 13.11 2.77
C ILE A 181 -1.93 13.78 3.91
N ARG A 182 -2.17 13.08 5.01
CA ARG A 182 -2.90 13.63 6.17
C ARG A 182 -2.20 14.85 6.76
N SER A 183 -0.86 14.83 6.83
CA SER A 183 -0.08 15.97 7.29
C SER A 183 -0.19 17.17 6.33
N ASN A 184 -0.23 16.95 5.02
CA ASN A 184 -0.47 18.02 4.04
C ASN A 184 -1.87 18.60 4.18
N ASP A 185 -2.90 17.74 4.30
CA ASP A 185 -4.30 18.16 4.50
C ASP A 185 -4.47 18.98 5.80
N ALA A 186 -3.76 18.58 6.86
CA ALA A 186 -3.69 19.31 8.12
C ALA A 186 -3.08 20.72 7.93
N VAL A 187 -1.99 20.85 7.17
CA VAL A 187 -1.36 22.16 6.88
C VAL A 187 -2.22 23.02 5.96
N LEU A 188 -2.90 22.43 4.98
CA LEU A 188 -3.85 23.14 4.11
C LEU A 188 -5.03 23.70 4.92
N THR A 189 -5.53 22.93 5.87
CA THR A 189 -6.63 23.34 6.75
C THR A 189 -6.17 24.38 7.80
N PHE A 190 -4.95 24.21 8.34
CA PHE A 190 -4.37 25.07 9.36
C PHE A 190 -2.98 25.60 8.94
N PRO A 191 -2.90 26.64 8.09
CA PRO A 191 -1.63 27.11 7.52
C PRO A 191 -0.58 27.55 8.55
N HIS A 192 -1.01 27.97 9.74
CA HIS A 192 -0.09 28.33 10.82
C HIS A 192 0.71 27.13 11.38
N LEU A 193 0.31 25.89 11.07
CA LEU A 193 1.09 24.68 11.35
C LEU A 193 2.30 24.51 10.42
N GLN A 194 2.37 25.22 9.29
CA GLN A 194 3.35 24.99 8.23
C GLN A 194 4.80 25.00 8.75
N ALA A 195 5.21 26.04 9.49
CA ALA A 195 6.57 26.16 10.00
C ALA A 195 6.95 25.03 10.99
N TRP A 196 5.96 24.40 11.62
CA TRP A 196 6.16 23.26 12.51
C TRP A 196 6.16 21.92 11.75
N ALA A 197 5.30 21.78 10.74
CA ALA A 197 5.13 20.56 9.95
C ALA A 197 6.24 20.36 8.92
N GLU A 198 6.68 21.43 8.24
CA GLU A 198 7.64 21.37 7.13
C GLU A 198 8.93 20.58 7.44
N PRO A 199 9.66 20.82 8.56
CA PRO A 199 10.85 20.03 8.85
C PRO A 199 10.55 18.54 9.08
N LEU A 200 9.35 18.19 9.57
CA LEU A 200 8.93 16.80 9.75
C LEU A 200 8.57 16.15 8.41
N GLN A 201 7.84 16.87 7.55
CA GLN A 201 7.47 16.43 6.22
C GLN A 201 8.71 16.23 5.31
N VAL A 202 9.69 17.14 5.35
CA VAL A 202 10.94 16.99 4.59
C VAL A 202 11.71 15.72 5.01
N ARG A 203 11.78 15.44 6.32
CA ARG A 203 12.40 14.20 6.82
C ARG A 203 11.60 12.97 6.40
N LEU A 204 10.28 13.01 6.53
CA LEU A 204 9.40 11.89 6.14
C LEU A 204 9.50 11.59 4.64
N ALA A 205 9.59 12.61 3.79
CA ALA A 205 9.82 12.45 2.36
C ALA A 205 11.09 11.63 2.05
N SER A 206 12.14 11.82 2.86
CA SER A 206 13.38 11.04 2.74
C SER A 206 13.17 9.58 3.16
N VAL A 207 12.42 9.33 4.23
CA VAL A 207 12.06 7.97 4.68
C VAL A 207 11.20 7.25 3.64
N ILE A 208 10.18 7.92 3.10
CA ILE A 208 9.32 7.39 2.01
C ILE A 208 10.17 6.96 0.81
N GLU A 209 11.15 7.78 0.42
CA GLU A 209 12.03 7.46 -0.70
C GLU A 209 12.98 6.29 -0.41
N GLN A 210 13.47 6.15 0.83
CA GLN A 210 14.26 4.99 1.24
C GLN A 210 13.42 3.71 1.20
N GLU A 211 12.22 3.74 1.78
CA GLU A 211 11.27 2.62 1.78
C GLU A 211 10.84 2.23 0.36
N ARG A 212 10.62 3.22 -0.52
CA ARG A 212 10.35 2.98 -1.94
C ARG A 212 11.46 2.18 -2.58
N ARG A 213 12.72 2.57 -2.37
CA ARG A 213 13.89 1.87 -2.95
C ARG A 213 14.04 0.47 -2.39
N ALA A 214 13.85 0.29 -1.09
CA ALA A 214 13.89 -1.02 -0.44
C ALA A 214 12.80 -1.95 -1.00
N PHE A 215 11.58 -1.45 -1.16
CA PHE A 215 10.51 -2.20 -1.80
C PHE A 215 10.83 -2.51 -3.28
N ALA A 216 11.32 -1.52 -4.03
CA ALA A 216 11.70 -1.70 -5.44
C ALA A 216 12.80 -2.76 -5.65
N ALA A 217 13.73 -2.90 -4.71
CA ALA A 217 14.78 -3.91 -4.76
C ALA A 217 14.25 -5.35 -4.62
N LEU A 218 13.03 -5.52 -4.09
CA LEU A 218 12.35 -6.81 -3.95
C LEU A 218 11.45 -7.14 -5.15
N LEU A 219 11.45 -6.29 -6.18
CA LEU A 219 10.63 -6.41 -7.37
C LEU A 219 11.45 -6.80 -8.58
N ARG A 220 10.78 -7.40 -9.57
CA ARG A 220 11.37 -7.75 -10.86
C ARG A 220 10.75 -6.86 -11.94
N PRO A 221 11.47 -5.86 -12.47
CA PRO A 221 10.93 -4.96 -13.49
C PRO A 221 10.38 -5.70 -14.72
N ALA A 222 11.04 -6.79 -15.13
CA ALA A 222 10.59 -7.63 -16.24
C ALA A 222 9.20 -8.25 -15.99
N SER A 223 8.92 -8.71 -14.77
CA SER A 223 7.61 -9.28 -14.42
C SER A 223 6.48 -8.24 -14.53
N LEU A 224 6.76 -6.96 -14.26
CA LEU A 224 5.77 -5.89 -14.41
C LEU A 224 5.42 -5.63 -15.88
N VAL A 225 6.42 -5.76 -16.78
CA VAL A 225 6.23 -5.61 -18.24
C VAL A 225 5.52 -6.83 -18.81
N ASP A 226 5.91 -8.04 -18.39
CA ASP A 226 5.25 -9.29 -18.73
C ASP A 226 3.76 -9.25 -18.35
N ALA A 227 3.44 -8.80 -17.13
CA ALA A 227 2.06 -8.62 -16.68
C ALA A 227 1.29 -7.63 -17.59
N ALA A 228 1.90 -6.51 -17.97
CA ALA A 228 1.25 -5.55 -18.86
C ALA A 228 0.98 -6.08 -20.26
N ALA A 229 1.82 -6.97 -20.76
CA ALA A 229 1.62 -7.62 -22.05
C ALA A 229 0.42 -8.56 -22.08
N VAL A 230 0.03 -9.15 -20.94
CA VAL A 230 -1.11 -10.08 -20.84
C VAL A 230 -2.41 -9.44 -21.36
N ARG A 231 -2.61 -8.13 -21.12
CA ARG A 231 -3.81 -7.41 -21.57
C ARG A 231 -3.94 -7.28 -23.09
N LEU A 232 -2.86 -7.48 -23.83
CA LEU A 232 -2.88 -7.47 -25.30
C LEU A 232 -3.28 -8.82 -25.90
N LEU A 233 -3.34 -9.86 -25.08
CA LEU A 233 -3.72 -11.19 -25.53
C LEU A 233 -5.24 -11.29 -25.73
N GLY A 234 -5.64 -11.81 -26.87
CA GLY A 234 -7.05 -12.13 -27.14
C GLY A 234 -7.49 -13.40 -26.42
N GLU A 235 -8.81 -13.56 -26.23
CA GLU A 235 -9.36 -14.82 -25.73
C GLU A 235 -8.95 -16.00 -26.65
N PRO A 236 -8.36 -17.08 -26.11
CA PRO A 236 -7.89 -18.19 -26.90
C PRO A 236 -9.07 -18.94 -27.52
N ARG A 237 -8.92 -19.32 -28.79
CA ARG A 237 -9.91 -20.17 -29.46
C ARG A 237 -9.78 -21.60 -28.96
N PHE A 238 -10.87 -22.16 -28.44
CA PHE A 238 -10.91 -23.58 -28.06
C PHE A 238 -10.72 -24.48 -29.27
N VAL A 239 -9.79 -25.44 -29.14
CA VAL A 239 -9.57 -26.52 -30.11
C VAL A 239 -9.82 -27.85 -29.38
N PRO A 240 -10.79 -28.67 -29.84
CA PRO A 240 -11.05 -29.96 -29.20
C PRO A 240 -9.89 -30.93 -29.43
N GLY A 241 -9.58 -31.72 -28.42
CA GLY A 241 -8.52 -32.72 -28.45
C GLY A 241 -8.75 -33.84 -27.43
N PRO A 242 -8.10 -35.01 -27.62
CA PRO A 242 -8.23 -36.16 -26.70
C PRO A 242 -7.86 -35.84 -25.26
N GLU A 243 -6.97 -34.86 -25.04
CA GLU A 243 -6.54 -34.36 -23.74
C GLU A 243 -7.67 -33.72 -22.92
N PHE A 244 -8.71 -33.18 -23.58
CA PHE A 244 -9.88 -32.60 -22.92
C PHE A 244 -11.06 -33.57 -22.76
N ALA A 245 -10.92 -34.84 -23.17
CA ALA A 245 -12.01 -35.81 -23.14
C ALA A 245 -12.62 -36.01 -21.74
N GLY A 246 -11.84 -35.84 -20.68
CA GLY A 246 -12.32 -35.92 -19.29
C GLY A 246 -13.30 -34.81 -18.89
N LEU A 247 -13.29 -33.67 -19.61
CA LEU A 247 -14.19 -32.54 -19.41
C LEU A 247 -15.47 -32.65 -20.24
N GLY A 248 -15.46 -33.42 -21.33
CA GLY A 248 -16.63 -33.61 -22.19
C GLY A 248 -17.13 -32.29 -22.79
N GLU A 249 -18.45 -32.07 -22.76
CA GLU A 249 -19.10 -30.88 -23.33
C GLU A 249 -18.71 -29.57 -22.60
N ASP A 250 -18.22 -29.66 -21.37
CA ASP A 250 -17.81 -28.49 -20.57
C ASP A 250 -16.44 -27.92 -20.98
N ALA A 251 -15.65 -28.66 -21.78
CA ALA A 251 -14.27 -28.29 -22.11
C ALA A 251 -14.11 -26.85 -22.62
N PRO A 252 -14.93 -26.33 -23.57
CA PRO A 252 -14.79 -24.95 -24.04
C PRO A 252 -15.02 -23.91 -22.93
N MET A 253 -16.00 -24.16 -22.05
CA MET A 253 -16.32 -23.27 -20.92
C MET A 253 -15.19 -23.27 -19.89
N VAL A 254 -14.64 -24.45 -19.57
CA VAL A 254 -13.54 -24.58 -18.61
C VAL A 254 -12.28 -23.90 -19.13
N VAL A 255 -11.95 -24.05 -20.43
CA VAL A 255 -10.81 -23.34 -21.06
C VAL A 255 -10.99 -21.83 -21.00
N ARG A 256 -12.17 -21.31 -21.35
CA ARG A 256 -12.46 -19.87 -21.25
C ARG A 256 -12.32 -19.37 -19.81
N ARG A 257 -12.88 -20.09 -18.83
CA ARG A 257 -12.80 -19.71 -17.42
C ARG A 257 -11.36 -19.72 -16.91
N ALA A 258 -10.59 -20.75 -17.27
CA ALA A 258 -9.18 -20.87 -16.92
C ALA A 258 -8.37 -19.70 -17.51
N TRP A 259 -8.61 -19.37 -18.78
CA TRP A 259 -8.04 -18.20 -19.43
C TRP A 259 -8.37 -16.91 -18.68
N SER A 260 -9.65 -16.62 -18.43
CA SER A 260 -10.07 -15.39 -17.76
C SER A 260 -9.50 -15.27 -16.34
N GLU A 261 -9.40 -16.37 -15.58
CA GLU A 261 -8.80 -16.32 -14.23
C GLU A 261 -7.28 -16.13 -14.28
N TRP A 262 -6.60 -16.74 -15.25
CA TRP A 262 -5.16 -16.53 -15.45
C TRP A 262 -4.87 -15.11 -15.92
N GLU A 263 -5.55 -14.63 -16.96
CA GLU A 263 -5.40 -13.29 -17.55
C GLU A 263 -5.61 -12.20 -16.48
N ARG A 264 -6.73 -12.29 -15.75
CA ARG A 264 -7.07 -11.34 -14.68
C ARG A 264 -6.03 -11.31 -13.57
N ARG A 265 -5.44 -12.45 -13.19
CA ARG A 265 -4.43 -12.50 -12.13
C ARG A 265 -3.06 -12.08 -12.64
N ALA A 266 -2.61 -12.66 -13.74
CA ALA A 266 -1.31 -12.41 -14.34
C ALA A 266 -1.16 -10.96 -14.80
N GLY A 267 -2.22 -10.37 -15.37
CA GLY A 267 -2.22 -8.99 -15.85
C GLY A 267 -2.03 -7.92 -14.76
N TRP A 268 -2.34 -8.24 -13.51
CA TRP A 268 -2.23 -7.31 -12.36
C TRP A 268 -1.28 -7.81 -11.27
N SER A 269 -0.36 -8.70 -11.63
CA SER A 269 0.59 -9.31 -10.69
C SER A 269 1.98 -8.71 -10.85
N TRP A 270 2.70 -8.51 -9.74
CA TRP A 270 4.15 -8.25 -9.78
C TRP A 270 4.99 -9.53 -9.86
N ARG A 271 4.32 -10.69 -9.83
CA ARG A 271 4.94 -12.03 -9.84
C ARG A 271 5.28 -12.44 -11.26
N ARG A 272 6.10 -13.47 -11.42
CA ARG A 272 6.35 -14.05 -12.74
C ARG A 272 5.06 -14.65 -13.29
N LEU A 273 4.89 -14.67 -14.61
CA LEU A 273 3.69 -15.24 -15.22
C LEU A 273 3.50 -16.73 -14.88
N GLU A 274 4.60 -17.48 -14.77
CA GLU A 274 4.60 -18.90 -14.39
C GLU A 274 3.93 -19.15 -13.03
N GLU A 275 4.01 -18.18 -12.11
CA GLU A 275 3.49 -18.30 -10.75
C GLU A 275 1.98 -18.05 -10.66
N ASN A 276 1.31 -17.78 -11.79
CA ASN A 276 -0.13 -17.60 -11.86
C ASN A 276 -0.87 -18.86 -12.39
N GLY A 277 -0.15 -19.93 -12.73
CA GLY A 277 -0.73 -21.20 -13.20
C GLY A 277 -1.67 -21.87 -12.20
N TRP A 278 -1.50 -21.61 -10.89
CA TRP A 278 -2.41 -22.13 -9.86
C TRP A 278 -3.87 -21.68 -10.06
N ALA A 279 -4.09 -20.52 -10.71
CA ALA A 279 -5.42 -20.05 -11.04
C ALA A 279 -6.15 -21.01 -11.98
N VAL A 280 -5.42 -21.53 -12.96
CA VAL A 280 -5.89 -22.52 -13.92
C VAL A 280 -6.07 -23.86 -13.23
N ALA A 281 -5.08 -24.29 -12.44
CA ALA A 281 -5.16 -25.54 -11.67
C ALA A 281 -6.40 -25.58 -10.76
N SER A 282 -6.77 -24.45 -10.13
CA SER A 282 -7.99 -24.33 -9.33
C SER A 282 -9.26 -24.53 -10.18
N VAL A 283 -9.34 -23.90 -11.36
CA VAL A 283 -10.49 -24.04 -12.27
C VAL A 283 -10.62 -25.48 -12.78
N VAL A 284 -9.50 -26.12 -13.15
CA VAL A 284 -9.48 -27.52 -13.59
C VAL A 284 -9.89 -28.44 -12.44
N GLY A 285 -9.33 -28.21 -11.25
CA GLY A 285 -9.68 -28.94 -10.03
C GLY A 285 -11.18 -28.88 -9.73
N ASP A 286 -11.78 -27.68 -9.79
CA ASP A 286 -13.21 -27.47 -9.59
C ASP A 286 -14.06 -28.20 -10.65
N ALA A 287 -13.64 -28.14 -11.92
CA ALA A 287 -14.36 -28.77 -13.03
C ALA A 287 -14.40 -30.31 -12.90
N PHE A 288 -13.30 -30.93 -12.46
CA PHE A 288 -13.26 -32.38 -12.24
C PHE A 288 -13.91 -32.79 -10.90
N GLY A 289 -13.82 -31.95 -9.87
CA GLY A 289 -14.25 -32.27 -8.52
C GLY A 289 -13.55 -33.54 -8.02
N ARG A 290 -14.34 -34.57 -7.67
CA ARG A 290 -13.81 -35.87 -7.21
C ARG A 290 -13.41 -36.82 -8.36
N ARG A 291 -13.68 -36.47 -9.63
CA ARG A 291 -13.37 -37.33 -10.79
C ARG A 291 -11.87 -37.40 -11.01
N ARG A 292 -11.31 -38.63 -11.05
CA ARG A 292 -9.87 -38.87 -11.25
C ARG A 292 -9.50 -39.24 -12.69
N LYS A 293 -10.43 -39.81 -13.46
CA LYS A 293 -10.18 -40.28 -14.83
C LYS A 293 -10.09 -39.09 -15.79
N GLY A 294 -9.00 -39.00 -16.56
CA GLY A 294 -8.79 -37.92 -17.53
C GLY A 294 -8.26 -36.62 -16.94
N ARG A 295 -8.19 -36.51 -15.60
CA ARG A 295 -7.73 -35.30 -14.91
C ARG A 295 -6.24 -35.00 -15.15
N PRO A 296 -5.30 -35.96 -15.02
CA PRO A 296 -3.88 -35.69 -15.28
C PRO A 296 -3.62 -35.26 -16.72
N GLN A 297 -4.35 -35.83 -17.69
CA GLN A 297 -4.23 -35.44 -19.11
C GLN A 297 -4.72 -34.01 -19.34
N ALA A 298 -5.84 -33.64 -18.70
CA ALA A 298 -6.33 -32.28 -18.77
C ALA A 298 -5.38 -31.30 -18.07
N GLU A 299 -4.90 -31.61 -16.86
CA GLU A 299 -3.94 -30.77 -16.13
C GLU A 299 -2.67 -30.49 -16.98
N ALA A 300 -2.07 -31.53 -17.56
CA ALA A 300 -0.92 -31.36 -18.45
C ALA A 300 -1.24 -30.48 -19.68
N ALA A 301 -2.41 -30.66 -20.31
CA ALA A 301 -2.82 -29.82 -21.43
C ALA A 301 -3.06 -28.36 -21.02
N PHE A 302 -3.57 -28.12 -19.81
CA PHE A 302 -3.72 -26.77 -19.27
C PHE A 302 -2.38 -26.12 -18.94
N ASP A 303 -1.39 -26.88 -18.46
CA ASP A 303 -0.03 -26.39 -18.27
C ASP A 303 0.61 -25.99 -19.61
N ASP A 304 0.41 -26.79 -20.66
CA ASP A 304 0.86 -26.46 -22.02
C ASP A 304 0.17 -25.20 -22.56
N LEU A 305 -1.14 -25.04 -22.32
CA LEU A 305 -1.87 -23.82 -22.67
C LEU A 305 -1.31 -22.59 -21.95
N VAL A 306 -1.06 -22.68 -20.64
CA VAL A 306 -0.46 -21.60 -19.86
C VAL A 306 0.93 -21.25 -20.38
N ALA A 307 1.77 -22.25 -20.68
CA ALA A 307 3.08 -22.02 -21.28
C ALA A 307 2.98 -21.29 -22.64
N GLY A 308 1.99 -21.65 -23.46
CA GLY A 308 1.66 -20.95 -24.70
C GLY A 308 1.29 -19.49 -24.47
N TRP A 309 0.38 -19.21 -23.54
CA TRP A 309 -0.03 -17.85 -23.20
C TRP A 309 1.12 -16.99 -22.68
N ILE A 310 2.02 -17.58 -21.88
CA ILE A 310 3.24 -16.92 -21.40
C ILE A 310 4.16 -16.57 -22.57
N SER A 311 4.34 -17.50 -23.51
CA SER A 311 5.14 -17.27 -24.71
C SER A 311 4.55 -16.13 -25.55
N ASP A 312 3.23 -16.12 -25.74
CA ASP A 312 2.54 -15.05 -26.49
C ASP A 312 2.67 -13.69 -25.80
N ALA A 313 2.53 -13.63 -24.48
CA ALA A 313 2.76 -12.39 -23.72
C ALA A 313 4.20 -11.87 -23.92
N ARG A 314 5.21 -12.74 -23.84
CA ARG A 314 6.61 -12.36 -24.04
C ARG A 314 6.93 -11.98 -25.49
N ALA A 315 6.21 -12.53 -26.46
CA ALA A 315 6.28 -12.07 -27.84
C ALA A 315 5.77 -10.63 -27.98
N GLN A 316 4.68 -10.26 -27.28
CA GLN A 316 4.24 -8.87 -27.19
C GLN A 316 5.30 -7.98 -26.54
N VAL A 317 5.90 -8.39 -25.41
CA VAL A 317 7.00 -7.63 -24.78
C VAL A 317 8.14 -7.37 -25.77
N SER A 318 8.51 -8.39 -26.55
CA SER A 318 9.57 -8.27 -27.56
C SER A 318 9.19 -7.32 -28.69
N GLN A 319 7.94 -7.37 -29.16
CA GLN A 319 7.41 -6.49 -30.21
C GLN A 319 7.45 -5.00 -29.79
N TYR A 320 7.18 -4.71 -28.52
CA TYR A 320 7.15 -3.36 -27.97
C TYR A 320 8.43 -2.96 -27.23
N GLY A 321 9.47 -3.79 -27.27
CA GLY A 321 10.72 -3.58 -26.51
C GLY A 321 11.47 -2.31 -26.87
N ASP A 322 11.41 -1.90 -28.14
CA ASP A 322 12.07 -0.70 -28.66
C ASP A 322 11.18 0.56 -28.57
N ALA A 323 9.95 0.45 -28.08
CA ALA A 323 9.06 1.59 -27.95
C ALA A 323 9.63 2.59 -26.92
N PRO A 324 9.50 3.91 -27.18
CA PRO A 324 9.99 4.92 -26.25
C PRO A 324 9.27 4.81 -24.90
N ARG A 325 10.03 4.95 -23.82
CA ARG A 325 9.47 5.06 -22.48
C ARG A 325 8.59 6.29 -22.38
N GLN A 326 7.52 6.19 -21.61
CA GLN A 326 6.57 7.29 -21.40
C GLN A 326 6.70 7.84 -19.99
N LEU A 327 6.69 9.17 -19.88
CA LEU A 327 6.62 9.86 -18.61
C LEU A 327 5.16 10.05 -18.20
N ILE A 328 4.76 9.40 -17.12
CA ILE A 328 3.38 9.37 -16.62
C ILE A 328 3.33 10.05 -15.25
N ALA A 329 2.35 10.91 -15.04
CA ALA A 329 2.01 11.41 -13.71
C ALA A 329 0.92 10.56 -13.08
N VAL A 330 1.09 10.26 -11.80
CA VAL A 330 0.15 9.50 -10.98
C VAL A 330 -0.12 10.28 -9.70
N LYS A 331 -1.40 10.45 -9.36
CA LYS A 331 -1.81 10.92 -8.03
C LYS A 331 -1.94 9.71 -7.11
N LEU A 332 -1.26 9.76 -5.96
CA LEU A 332 -1.28 8.68 -4.98
C LEU A 332 -2.47 8.86 -4.03
N PRO A 333 -3.47 7.96 -4.04
CA PRO A 333 -4.52 7.97 -3.02
C PRO A 333 -3.95 7.52 -1.66
N PRO A 334 -4.54 7.97 -0.54
CA PRO A 334 -4.21 7.42 0.78
C PRO A 334 -4.77 6.01 0.92
N VAL A 335 -4.21 5.25 1.86
CA VAL A 335 -4.82 4.00 2.34
C VAL A 335 -6.00 4.37 3.24
N VAL A 336 -7.18 3.84 2.94
CA VAL A 336 -8.40 4.13 3.68
C VAL A 336 -8.66 3.01 4.67
N ARG A 337 -8.86 3.38 5.94
CA ARG A 337 -9.29 2.44 6.97
C ARG A 337 -10.81 2.46 7.03
N GLU A 338 -11.45 1.36 6.64
CA GLU A 338 -12.90 1.26 6.74
C GLU A 338 -13.30 1.04 8.22
N PRO A 339 -14.27 1.78 8.78
CA PRO A 339 -14.60 1.72 10.21
C PRO A 339 -15.07 0.35 10.72
N TYR A 340 -15.57 -0.49 9.81
CA TYR A 340 -16.16 -1.81 10.10
C TYR A 340 -15.35 -2.98 9.57
N GLU A 341 -14.36 -2.73 8.72
CA GLU A 341 -13.43 -3.76 8.28
C GLU A 341 -12.13 -3.64 9.09
N GLU A 342 -11.64 -4.76 9.63
CA GLU A 342 -10.34 -4.76 10.31
C GLU A 342 -9.17 -4.51 9.33
N LYS A 343 -9.45 -4.56 8.02
CA LYS A 343 -8.46 -4.47 6.96
C LYS A 343 -8.45 -3.08 6.33
N ASP A 344 -7.27 -2.49 6.27
CA ASP A 344 -7.01 -1.28 5.51
C ASP A 344 -7.24 -1.56 4.01
N ARG A 345 -8.03 -0.70 3.34
CA ARG A 345 -8.29 -0.77 1.91
C ARG A 345 -7.37 0.19 1.17
N ASP A 346 -6.48 -0.37 0.36
CA ASP A 346 -5.67 0.40 -0.58
C ASP A 346 -6.40 0.51 -1.93
N SER A 347 -6.51 1.73 -2.45
CA SER A 347 -7.03 1.95 -3.80
C SER A 347 -6.01 1.60 -4.88
N LEU A 348 -4.72 1.57 -4.53
CA LEU A 348 -3.68 1.05 -5.41
C LEU A 348 -3.55 -0.46 -5.24
N GLY A 349 -3.67 -1.17 -6.34
CA GLY A 349 -3.34 -2.58 -6.43
C GLY A 349 -1.83 -2.84 -6.26
N ALA A 350 -1.52 -4.10 -6.04
CA ALA A 350 -0.16 -4.60 -5.90
C ALA A 350 0.73 -4.18 -7.10
N TRP A 351 0.29 -4.46 -8.32
CA TRP A 351 1.06 -4.13 -9.53
C TRP A 351 1.28 -2.63 -9.69
N GLU A 352 0.29 -1.79 -9.45
CA GLU A 352 0.42 -0.32 -9.56
C GLU A 352 1.44 0.21 -8.55
N CYS A 353 1.37 -0.26 -7.31
CA CYS A 353 2.36 0.04 -6.28
C CYS A 353 3.78 -0.38 -6.71
N ALA A 354 3.93 -1.57 -7.28
CA ALA A 354 5.22 -2.06 -7.77
C ALA A 354 5.75 -1.23 -8.95
N VAL A 355 4.89 -0.83 -9.89
CA VAL A 355 5.26 0.05 -11.00
C VAL A 355 5.72 1.40 -10.49
N ILE A 356 4.96 2.04 -9.60
CA ILE A 356 5.33 3.32 -9.00
C ILE A 356 6.65 3.19 -8.26
N ALA A 357 6.79 2.18 -7.39
CA ALA A 357 8.01 1.96 -6.65
C ALA A 357 9.21 1.71 -7.56
N THR A 358 9.06 0.99 -8.66
CA THR A 358 10.16 0.64 -9.57
C THR A 358 10.57 1.80 -10.48
N TYR A 359 9.60 2.54 -11.01
CA TYR A 359 9.83 3.47 -12.12
C TYR A 359 9.70 4.96 -11.75
N GLN A 360 9.47 5.30 -10.48
CA GLN A 360 9.43 6.69 -10.03
C GLN A 360 10.75 7.42 -10.33
N VAL A 361 10.64 8.57 -10.99
CA VAL A 361 11.76 9.48 -11.31
C VAL A 361 11.63 10.83 -10.61
N ALA A 362 10.42 11.25 -10.22
CA ALA A 362 10.18 12.45 -9.43
C ALA A 362 8.96 12.28 -8.52
N ALA A 363 8.91 13.05 -7.43
CA ALA A 363 7.78 13.10 -6.52
C ALA A 363 7.53 14.53 -6.04
N HIS A 364 6.25 14.89 -5.91
CA HIS A 364 5.78 16.12 -5.32
C HIS A 364 4.88 15.75 -4.14
N TRP A 365 5.52 15.55 -2.98
CA TRP A 365 4.88 14.98 -1.79
C TRP A 365 3.77 15.85 -1.24
N GLN A 366 3.87 17.18 -1.36
CA GLN A 366 2.84 18.13 -0.94
C GLN A 366 1.52 17.91 -1.69
N ALA A 367 1.60 17.59 -2.98
CA ALA A 367 0.44 17.24 -3.79
C ALA A 367 0.17 15.73 -3.83
N ALA A 368 0.96 14.90 -3.15
CA ALA A 368 0.92 13.44 -3.25
C ALA A 368 0.90 12.93 -4.71
N THR A 369 1.70 13.56 -5.57
CA THR A 369 1.84 13.15 -6.97
C THR A 369 3.25 12.65 -7.24
N VAL A 370 3.37 11.73 -8.18
CA VAL A 370 4.64 11.16 -8.63
C VAL A 370 4.71 11.13 -10.14
N ALA A 371 5.92 11.24 -10.68
CA ALA A 371 6.19 11.00 -12.08
C ALA A 371 6.97 9.68 -12.22
N VAL A 372 6.50 8.81 -13.12
CA VAL A 372 7.11 7.51 -13.41
C VAL A 372 7.54 7.47 -14.88
N LEU A 373 8.76 6.97 -15.14
CA LEU A 373 9.28 6.78 -16.50
C LEU A 373 9.24 5.29 -16.84
N VAL A 374 8.15 4.88 -17.49
CA VAL A 374 7.76 3.47 -17.64
C VAL A 374 7.89 2.98 -19.09
N PRO A 375 8.09 1.67 -19.31
CA PRO A 375 7.94 1.05 -20.63
C PRO A 375 6.53 1.29 -21.21
N HIS A 376 6.42 1.28 -22.54
CA HIS A 376 5.17 1.58 -23.25
C HIS A 376 3.98 0.75 -22.74
N LEU A 377 4.12 -0.57 -22.65
CA LEU A 377 3.04 -1.47 -22.20
C LEU A 377 2.55 -1.13 -20.79
N VAL A 378 3.47 -0.81 -19.88
CA VAL A 378 3.16 -0.42 -18.50
C VAL A 378 2.44 0.94 -18.49
N ALA A 379 2.82 1.86 -19.36
CA ALA A 379 2.17 3.16 -19.50
C ALA A 379 0.71 3.02 -19.94
N GLU A 380 0.44 2.24 -21.00
CA GLU A 380 -0.92 2.02 -21.50
C GLU A 380 -1.79 1.36 -20.42
N GLN A 381 -1.28 0.35 -19.71
CA GLN A 381 -2.02 -0.27 -18.62
C GLN A 381 -2.33 0.71 -17.47
N LEU A 382 -1.36 1.52 -17.04
CA LEU A 382 -1.59 2.52 -15.96
C LEU A 382 -2.66 3.55 -16.36
N LEU A 383 -2.67 3.98 -17.62
CA LEU A 383 -3.64 4.95 -18.12
C LEU A 383 -5.05 4.34 -18.19
N ASP A 384 -5.15 3.10 -18.64
CA ASP A 384 -6.42 2.35 -18.63
C ASP A 384 -6.92 2.07 -17.21
N ALA A 385 -6.03 2.04 -16.21
CA ALA A 385 -6.36 1.82 -14.80
C ALA A 385 -6.77 3.10 -14.06
N ALA A 386 -6.72 4.26 -14.72
CA ALA A 386 -6.98 5.54 -14.07
C ALA A 386 -8.38 5.56 -13.43
N THR A 387 -8.46 6.05 -12.20
CA THR A 387 -9.72 6.24 -11.48
C THR A 387 -9.82 7.66 -10.96
N SER A 388 -11.00 8.05 -10.45
CA SER A 388 -11.18 9.37 -9.83
C SER A 388 -10.29 9.58 -8.59
N SER A 389 -9.97 8.52 -7.85
CA SER A 389 -9.08 8.57 -6.68
C SER A 389 -7.60 8.42 -7.03
N MET A 390 -7.28 7.77 -8.16
CA MET A 390 -5.94 7.70 -8.76
C MET A 390 -5.96 8.27 -10.19
N PRO A 391 -6.03 9.61 -10.36
CA PRO A 391 -5.81 10.22 -11.66
C PRO A 391 -4.43 9.86 -12.22
N VAL A 392 -4.39 9.45 -13.49
CA VAL A 392 -3.18 9.12 -14.24
C VAL A 392 -3.22 9.85 -15.58
N SER A 393 -2.12 10.46 -15.99
CA SER A 393 -2.04 11.08 -17.31
C SER A 393 -0.61 11.12 -17.83
N ARG A 394 -0.47 11.20 -19.15
CA ARG A 394 0.84 11.45 -19.78
C ARG A 394 1.28 12.87 -19.47
N LEU A 395 2.49 13.01 -18.92
CA LEU A 395 3.17 14.30 -18.88
C LEU A 395 3.81 14.49 -20.28
N ALA A 396 3.04 14.96 -21.26
CA ALA A 396 3.60 15.34 -22.57
C ALA A 396 4.74 16.38 -22.37
N ASN A 397 5.81 16.44 -23.18
CA ASN A 397 5.99 16.04 -24.58
C ASN A 397 7.50 15.85 -24.92
N PRO A 398 7.91 15.05 -25.92
CA PRO A 398 9.27 15.00 -26.51
C PRO A 398 9.99 16.34 -26.80
N ASP A 399 9.27 17.47 -26.86
CA ASP A 399 9.82 18.80 -27.20
C ASP A 399 10.11 19.70 -25.98
N THR A 400 9.65 19.32 -24.79
CA THR A 400 9.90 20.07 -23.56
C THR A 400 11.16 19.56 -22.87
N GLN A 401 12.21 20.38 -22.81
CA GLN A 401 13.43 20.11 -22.04
C GLN A 401 13.25 20.29 -20.52
N LEU A 402 12.01 20.42 -20.04
CA LEU A 402 11.75 20.64 -18.61
C LEU A 402 12.03 19.35 -17.82
N PRO A 403 12.69 19.45 -16.65
CA PRO A 403 12.84 18.34 -15.73
C PRO A 403 11.50 17.72 -15.31
N ALA A 404 11.50 16.42 -15.01
CA ALA A 404 10.28 15.69 -14.64
C ALA A 404 9.59 16.27 -13.38
N ASP A 405 10.34 16.83 -12.43
CA ASP A 405 9.78 17.46 -11.24
C ASP A 405 9.06 18.77 -11.55
N GLU A 406 9.54 19.55 -12.53
CA GLU A 406 8.86 20.77 -12.98
C GLU A 406 7.55 20.45 -13.70
N LEU A 407 7.58 19.46 -14.61
CA LEU A 407 6.38 18.96 -15.29
C LEU A 407 5.35 18.45 -14.28
N LEU A 408 5.79 17.70 -13.27
CA LEU A 408 4.92 17.17 -12.21
C LEU A 408 4.33 18.28 -11.32
N ARG A 409 5.07 19.34 -11.03
CA ARG A 409 4.55 20.49 -10.26
C ARG A 409 3.55 21.33 -11.06
N ALA A 410 3.72 21.41 -12.38
CA ALA A 410 2.78 22.07 -13.28
C ALA A 410 1.50 21.26 -13.51
N TRP A 411 1.59 19.94 -13.38
CA TRP A 411 0.46 19.04 -13.55
C TRP A 411 -0.68 19.35 -12.56
N ARG A 412 -1.90 19.36 -13.09
CA ARG A 412 -3.15 19.49 -12.33
C ARG A 412 -4.00 18.29 -12.73
N PRO A 413 -4.14 17.27 -11.86
CA PRO A 413 -5.01 16.15 -12.17
C PRO A 413 -6.43 16.68 -12.36
N GLU A 414 -7.07 16.36 -13.48
CA GLU A 414 -8.48 16.62 -13.66
C GLU A 414 -9.23 15.78 -12.62
N THR A 415 -9.76 16.43 -11.59
CA THR A 415 -10.78 15.81 -10.74
C THR A 415 -12.02 15.73 -11.61
N GLY A 416 -12.33 14.56 -12.16
CA GLY A 416 -13.53 14.36 -12.96
C GLY A 416 -14.74 14.96 -12.24
N ASN A 417 -15.34 15.98 -12.82
CA ASN A 417 -16.69 16.40 -12.48
C ASN A 417 -17.62 15.24 -12.88
N HIS A 418 -17.92 14.36 -11.93
CA HIS A 418 -19.07 13.48 -12.04
C HIS A 418 -20.12 13.98 -11.06
N GLU A 419 -20.91 14.95 -11.53
CA GLU A 419 -22.36 14.87 -11.33
C GLU A 419 -22.82 13.63 -12.10
N ASP A 420 -23.25 12.60 -11.38
CA ASP A 420 -24.31 11.66 -11.79
C ASP A 420 -24.92 11.02 -10.53
#